data_AF-A0A0Q9J7M1-F1
#
_entry.id   AF-A0A0Q9J7M1-F1
#
_cell.length_a   1.000
_cell.length_b   1.000
_cell.length_c   1.000
_cell.angle_alpha   90.00
_cell.angle_beta   90.00
_cell.angle_gamma   90.00
#
_symmetry.space_group_name_H-M   'P 1'
#
loop_
_entity.id
_entity.type
_entity.pdbx_description
1 polymer ?
#
loop_
_entity_poly.entity_id
_entity_poly.type
_entity_poly.pdbx_seq_one_letter_code
_entity_poly.pdbx_strand_id
1 'polypeptide(L)'
;MSAGDAPAPGEPGSTERLIEVGRSLFAKLATDPVLNVIELPDGLGVCLVHAVRGGGKIYVAPDESVLFVGSAVDFDAGLGAFRDGVRTPREKFDLSGGGADA
;
A
#
# COMPACT_ATOMS: atom_id res chain seq x y z
N MET A 1 3.93 -3.70 -35.03
CA MET A 1 4.47 -4.07 -33.70
C MET A 1 3.45 -3.62 -32.67
N SER A 2 3.20 -4.51 -31.71
CA SER A 2 2.00 -4.63 -30.87
C SER A 2 1.54 -3.34 -30.20
N ALA A 3 0.22 -3.13 -30.23
CA ALA A 3 -0.46 -2.26 -29.28
C ALA A 3 -0.12 -2.80 -27.88
N GLY A 4 0.54 -1.97 -27.07
CA GLY A 4 0.78 -2.27 -25.68
C GLY A 4 -0.56 -2.53 -25.00
N ASP A 5 -0.67 -3.73 -24.46
CA ASP A 5 -1.72 -4.17 -23.56
C ASP A 5 -1.72 -3.23 -22.35
N ALA A 6 -2.46 -2.13 -22.45
CA ALA A 6 -2.82 -1.35 -21.28
C ALA A 6 -3.83 -2.22 -20.52
N PRO A 7 -3.51 -2.68 -19.31
CA PRO A 7 -4.43 -3.54 -18.56
C PRO A 7 -5.76 -2.80 -18.40
N ALA A 8 -6.86 -3.48 -18.67
CA ALA A 8 -8.18 -2.90 -18.55
C ALA A 8 -8.44 -2.47 -17.09
N PRO A 9 -9.28 -1.45 -16.87
CA PRO A 9 -9.68 -1.03 -15.53
C PRO A 9 -10.37 -2.20 -14.81
N GLY A 10 -9.72 -2.73 -13.76
CA GLY A 10 -10.21 -3.85 -12.95
C GLY A 10 -9.44 -5.16 -13.06
N GLU A 11 -8.39 -5.25 -13.89
CA GLU A 11 -7.53 -6.44 -13.94
C GLU A 11 -6.61 -6.56 -12.70
N PRO A 12 -6.26 -7.81 -12.29
CA PRO A 12 -5.27 -8.02 -11.25
C PRO A 12 -3.94 -7.39 -11.68
N GLY A 13 -3.41 -6.48 -10.85
CA GLY A 13 -2.22 -5.70 -11.16
C GLY A 13 -2.50 -4.30 -11.76
N SER A 14 -3.74 -3.97 -12.11
CA SER A 14 -4.10 -2.60 -12.53
C SER A 14 -3.95 -1.61 -11.37
N THR A 15 -3.47 -0.39 -11.66
CA THR A 15 -3.27 0.68 -10.67
C THR A 15 -4.51 0.90 -9.79
N GLU A 16 -5.70 0.93 -10.38
CA GLU A 16 -6.97 1.06 -9.65
C GLU A 16 -7.17 -0.05 -8.60
N ARG A 17 -6.91 -1.30 -8.97
CA ARG A 17 -7.02 -2.46 -8.08
C ARG A 17 -6.04 -2.33 -6.91
N LEU A 18 -4.81 -1.91 -7.18
CA LEU A 18 -3.79 -1.73 -6.14
C LEU A 18 -4.17 -0.59 -5.17
N ILE A 19 -4.78 0.49 -5.69
CA ILE A 19 -5.32 1.57 -4.89
C ILE A 19 -6.45 1.07 -3.99
N GLU A 20 -7.38 0.26 -4.52
CA GLU A 20 -8.46 -0.33 -3.73
C GLU A 20 -7.91 -1.21 -2.59
N VAL A 21 -6.94 -2.08 -2.87
CA VAL A 21 -6.30 -2.92 -1.84
C VAL A 21 -5.69 -2.05 -0.75
N GLY A 22 -4.91 -1.02 -1.11
CA GLY A 22 -4.31 -0.10 -0.16
C GLY A 22 -5.34 0.66 0.67
N ARG A 23 -6.43 1.14 0.04
CA ARG A 23 -7.52 1.84 0.72
C ARG A 23 -8.24 0.94 1.71
N SER A 24 -8.53 -0.30 1.34
CA SER A 24 -9.17 -1.27 2.24
C SER A 24 -8.29 -1.57 3.47
N LEU A 25 -6.97 -1.65 3.29
CA LEU A 25 -6.05 -1.83 4.42
C LEU A 25 -6.01 -0.60 5.33
N PHE A 26 -5.95 0.60 4.77
CA PHE A 26 -6.00 1.82 5.57
C PHE A 26 -7.33 2.02 6.28
N ALA A 27 -8.44 1.62 5.67
CA ALA A 27 -9.77 1.67 6.30
C ALA A 27 -9.87 0.75 7.54
N LYS A 28 -9.02 -0.29 7.65
CA LYS A 28 -8.90 -1.08 8.89
C LYS A 28 -8.10 -0.36 9.98
N LEU A 29 -7.21 0.56 9.59
CA LEU A 29 -6.30 1.26 10.50
C LEU A 29 -6.84 2.61 10.99
N ALA A 30 -7.63 3.29 10.17
CA ALA A 30 -8.14 4.62 10.46
C ALA A 30 -9.53 4.83 9.84
N THR A 31 -10.37 5.60 10.54
CA THR A 31 -11.66 6.06 10.04
C THR A 31 -11.43 7.25 9.11
N ASP A 32 -11.91 7.14 7.86
CA ASP A 32 -11.80 8.17 6.82
C ASP A 32 -10.37 8.70 6.59
N PRO A 33 -9.41 7.84 6.19
CA PRO A 33 -8.03 8.25 6.00
C PRO A 33 -7.88 9.12 4.74
N VAL A 34 -7.20 10.25 4.87
CA VAL A 34 -6.86 11.11 3.73
C VAL A 34 -5.59 10.56 3.07
N LEU A 35 -5.78 9.77 2.01
CA LEU A 35 -4.70 9.05 1.35
C LEU A 35 -4.22 9.77 0.09
N ASN A 36 -2.94 10.08 0.05
CA ASN A 36 -2.27 10.47 -1.19
C ASN A 36 -1.79 9.22 -1.92
N VAL A 37 -2.11 9.09 -3.21
CA VAL A 37 -1.70 7.96 -4.03
C VAL A 37 -0.52 8.37 -4.91
N ILE A 38 0.54 7.58 -4.88
CA ILE A 38 1.76 7.78 -5.67
C ILE A 38 2.02 6.50 -6.45
N GLU A 39 2.05 6.60 -7.78
CA GLU A 39 2.47 5.49 -8.64
C GLU A 39 3.98 5.28 -8.51
N LEU A 40 4.40 4.03 -8.31
CA LEU A 40 5.80 3.69 -8.18
C LEU A 40 6.45 3.56 -9.57
N PRO A 41 7.74 3.92 -9.70
CA PRO A 41 8.46 3.73 -10.96
C PRO A 41 8.55 2.23 -11.32
N ASP A 42 8.86 1.96 -12.58
CA ASP A 42 9.12 0.61 -13.09
C ASP A 42 7.93 -0.37 -13.01
N GLY A 43 6.71 0.14 -12.78
CA GLY A 43 5.53 -0.72 -12.58
C GLY A 43 5.57 -1.52 -11.28
N LEU A 44 6.34 -1.06 -10.28
CA LEU A 44 6.43 -1.69 -8.97
C LEU A 44 5.13 -1.65 -8.17
N GLY A 45 4.12 -0.91 -8.63
CA GLY A 45 2.80 -0.80 -8.03
C GLY A 45 2.51 0.63 -7.55
N VAL A 46 1.84 0.76 -6.41
CA VAL A 46 1.41 2.06 -5.87
C VAL A 46 1.78 2.23 -4.41
N CYS A 47 1.95 3.47 -3.96
CA CYS A 47 2.13 3.82 -2.57
C CYS A 47 1.00 4.74 -2.13
N LEU A 48 0.28 4.35 -1.08
CA LEU A 48 -0.71 5.17 -0.42
C LEU A 48 -0.09 5.77 0.84
N VAL A 49 -0.12 7.09 0.95
CA VAL A 49 0.49 7.84 2.04
C VAL A 49 -0.60 8.55 2.83
N HIS A 50 -0.67 8.25 4.13
CA HIS A 50 -1.49 8.99 5.08
C HIS A 50 -0.58 9.97 5.84
N ALA A 51 -0.46 11.20 5.31
CA ALA A 51 0.46 12.22 5.80
C ALA A 51 -0.06 12.97 7.05
N VAL A 52 -0.51 12.23 8.05
CA VAL A 52 -0.98 12.79 9.34
C VAL A 52 -0.17 12.24 10.51
N ARG A 53 -0.29 12.88 11.67
CA ARG A 53 0.36 12.43 12.90
C ARG A 53 -0.22 11.07 13.34
N GLY A 54 0.63 10.05 13.45
CA GLY A 54 0.19 8.66 13.69
C GLY A 54 -0.20 7.90 12.41
N GLY A 55 -0.06 8.53 11.23
CA GLY A 55 -0.24 7.89 9.94
C GLY A 55 0.93 7.00 9.51
N GLY A 56 0.92 6.63 8.24
CA GLY A 56 1.91 5.74 7.67
C GLY A 56 1.78 5.68 6.16
N LYS A 57 2.52 4.76 5.56
CA LYS A 57 2.55 4.54 4.12
C LYS A 57 2.36 3.06 3.84
N ILE A 58 1.51 2.72 2.88
CA ILE A 58 1.32 1.36 2.40
C ILE A 58 1.78 1.31 0.95
N TYR A 59 2.82 0.53 0.68
CA TYR A 59 3.21 0.15 -0.68
C TYR A 59 2.44 -1.11 -1.06
N VAL A 60 1.91 -1.17 -2.27
CA VAL A 60 1.13 -2.29 -2.81
C VAL A 60 1.77 -2.72 -4.13
N ALA A 61 2.18 -3.97 -4.21
CA ALA A 61 2.80 -4.58 -5.38
C ALA A 61 1.73 -5.09 -6.36
N PRO A 62 2.08 -5.33 -7.64
CA PRO A 62 1.16 -5.90 -8.62
C PRO A 62 0.59 -7.26 -8.22
N ASP A 63 1.33 -8.05 -7.43
CA ASP A 63 0.89 -9.32 -6.85
C ASP A 63 0.02 -9.17 -5.58
N GLU A 64 -0.44 -7.94 -5.29
CA GLU A 64 -1.20 -7.54 -4.10
C GLU A 64 -0.49 -7.75 -2.75
N SER A 65 0.81 -8.05 -2.76
CA SER A 65 1.63 -8.00 -1.55
C SER A 65 1.84 -6.56 -1.12
N VAL A 66 1.86 -6.32 0.19
CA VAL A 66 1.92 -4.97 0.74
C VAL A 66 3.07 -4.77 1.70
N LEU A 67 3.53 -3.54 1.85
CA LEU A 67 4.47 -3.13 2.89
C LEU A 67 3.90 -1.90 3.60
N PHE A 68 3.64 -2.03 4.90
CA PHE A 68 3.35 -0.89 5.75
C PHE A 68 4.63 -0.39 6.40
N VAL A 69 4.83 0.92 6.32
CA VAL A 69 5.86 1.63 7.07
C VAL A 69 5.22 2.77 7.84
N GLY A 70 5.63 2.93 9.09
CA GLY A 70 5.16 4.03 9.92
C GLY A 70 5.57 5.39 9.35
N SER A 71 4.91 6.44 9.82
CA SER A 71 5.20 7.82 9.42
C SER A 71 6.65 8.28 9.73
N ALA A 72 7.37 7.60 10.62
CA ALA A 72 8.77 7.89 10.94
C ALA A 72 9.77 7.45 9.86
N VAL A 73 9.36 6.57 8.93
CA VAL A 73 10.21 6.11 7.84
C VAL A 73 10.01 7.06 6.66
N ASP A 74 11.08 7.42 5.94
CA ASP A 74 10.96 8.21 4.72
C ASP A 74 10.40 7.41 3.54
N PHE A 75 9.93 8.10 2.50
CA PHE A 75 9.44 7.45 1.29
C PHE A 75 10.52 6.61 0.61
N ASP A 76 11.73 7.14 0.46
CA ASP A 76 12.84 6.48 -0.24
C ASP A 76 13.30 5.22 0.50
N ALA A 77 13.40 5.29 1.83
CA ALA A 77 13.73 4.14 2.68
C ALA A 77 12.64 3.04 2.62
N GLY A 78 11.37 3.42 2.64
CA GLY A 78 10.27 2.48 2.48
C GLY A 78 10.23 1.84 1.09
N LEU A 79 10.50 2.63 0.05
CA LEU A 79 10.60 2.15 -1.32
C LEU A 79 11.79 1.20 -1.50
N GLY A 80 12.94 1.51 -0.91
CA GLY A 80 14.11 0.62 -0.90
C GLY A 80 13.79 -0.74 -0.29
N ALA A 81 13.19 -0.78 0.90
CA ALA A 81 12.77 -2.03 1.54
C ALA A 81 11.74 -2.80 0.70
N PHE A 82 10.80 -2.08 0.07
CA PHE A 82 9.83 -2.69 -0.81
C PHE A 82 10.47 -3.30 -2.07
N ARG A 83 11.48 -2.63 -2.65
CA ARG A 83 12.27 -3.15 -3.77
C ARG A 83 13.12 -4.36 -3.38
N ASP A 84 13.58 -4.41 -2.14
CA ASP A 84 14.32 -5.56 -1.57
C ASP A 84 13.42 -6.78 -1.32
N GLY A 85 12.10 -6.64 -1.49
CA GLY A 85 11.13 -7.73 -1.30
C GLY A 85 10.55 -7.80 0.11
N VAL A 86 10.82 -6.82 0.98
CA VAL A 86 10.22 -6.75 2.31
C VAL A 86 8.71 -6.53 2.17
N ARG A 87 7.92 -7.34 2.88
CA ARG A 87 6.46 -7.26 2.91
C ARG A 87 5.94 -7.31 4.34
N THR A 88 4.79 -6.70 4.56
CA THR A 88 4.03 -6.76 5.81
C THR A 88 2.93 -7.80 5.66
N PRO A 89 2.87 -8.83 6.54
CA PRO A 89 1.76 -9.78 6.56
C PRO A 89 0.42 -9.06 6.74
N ARG A 90 -0.61 -9.48 5.99
CA ARG A 90 -1.95 -8.84 6.03
C ARG A 90 -2.59 -8.89 7.44
N GLU A 91 -2.24 -9.89 8.23
CA GLU A 91 -2.67 -10.05 9.63
C GLU A 91 -2.27 -8.86 10.52
N LYS A 92 -1.16 -8.16 10.20
CA LYS A 92 -0.75 -6.97 10.96
C LYS A 92 -1.64 -5.75 10.75
N PHE A 93 -2.50 -5.78 9.72
CA PHE A 93 -3.48 -4.72 9.45
C PHE A 93 -4.84 -5.02 10.08
N ASP A 94 -5.02 -6.25 10.58
CA ASP A 94 -6.25 -6.65 11.23
C ASP A 94 -6.19 -6.22 12.70
N LEU A 95 -6.59 -4.97 12.96
CA LEU A 95 -6.70 -4.44 14.33
C LEU A 95 -7.87 -5.05 15.12
N SER A 96 -8.58 -6.04 14.55
CA SER A 96 -9.68 -6.75 15.23
C SER A 96 -9.21 -7.65 16.38
N GLY A 97 -7.91 -7.69 16.72
CA GLY A 97 -7.35 -8.56 17.74
C GLY A 97 -6.15 -8.00 18.52
N GLY A 98 -6.14 -6.74 18.94
CA GLY A 98 -4.97 -6.24 19.68
C GLY A 98 -5.10 -4.87 20.35
N GLY A 99 -6.12 -4.71 21.18
CA GLY A 99 -6.28 -3.60 22.12
C GLY A 99 -7.14 -3.97 23.33
N ALA A 100 -7.13 -5.25 23.70
CA ALA A 100 -7.45 -5.72 25.05
C ALA A 100 -6.15 -6.31 25.63
N ASP A 101 -5.95 -6.10 26.93
CA ASP A 101 -4.78 -6.42 27.78
C ASP A 101 -3.61 -5.40 27.77
N ALA A 102 -3.64 -4.43 28.69
CA ALA A 102 -3.06 -4.52 30.04
C ALA A 102 -3.19 -3.18 30.81
#